data_AF-A0A1G2UTP2-F1
#
_entry.id   AF-A0A1G2UTP2-F1
#
_cell.length_a   1.000
_cell.length_b   1.000
_cell.length_c   1.000
_cell.angle_alpha   90.00
_cell.angle_beta   90.00
_cell.angle_gamma   90.00
#
_symmetry.space_group_name_H-M   'P 1'
#
loop_
_entity.id
_entity.type
_entity.pdbx_description
1 polymer ?
#
loop_
_entity_poly.entity_id
_entity_poly.type
_entity_poly.pdbx_seq_one_letter_code
_entity_poly.pdbx_strand_id
1 'polypeptide(L)'
;MDINEHTTPNKLERYSFIWSEVRLVFAAMALFLGGYPLIIKLFSNPAFYRTVGVFLTLSWLISGLASVYLLYRWNKSGRKVFSGNDKKDLGAFFVMIVSGINLGLVVVFGQNIGMSILSNRLVFVIVGLLYLASAYHLYKRWKANSQKVF
;
A
#
# COMPACT_ATOMS: atom_id res chain seq x y z
N MET A 1 -14.20 -11.46 -22.32
CA MET A 1 -12.99 -11.50 -21.47
C MET A 1 -13.40 -12.22 -20.20
N ASP A 2 -12.83 -13.40 -19.93
CA ASP A 2 -13.30 -14.30 -18.88
C ASP A 2 -12.74 -13.83 -17.52
N ILE A 3 -13.61 -13.45 -16.58
CA ILE A 3 -13.22 -12.95 -15.25
C ILE A 3 -12.33 -13.97 -14.52
N ASN A 4 -12.53 -15.26 -14.79
CA ASN A 4 -11.78 -16.35 -14.19
C ASN A 4 -10.28 -16.33 -14.54
N GLU A 5 -9.90 -15.77 -15.69
CA GLU A 5 -8.49 -15.64 -16.04
C GLU A 5 -7.76 -14.65 -15.13
N HIS A 6 -8.43 -13.63 -14.60
CA HIS A 6 -7.83 -12.56 -13.78
C HIS A 6 -7.91 -12.83 -12.27
N THR A 7 -8.78 -13.74 -11.84
CA THR A 7 -9.01 -14.08 -10.43
C THR A 7 -8.23 -15.31 -9.96
N THR A 8 -7.32 -15.85 -10.79
CA THR A 8 -6.44 -16.94 -10.35
C THR A 8 -5.57 -16.47 -9.16
N PRO A 9 -5.33 -17.33 -8.15
CA PRO A 9 -4.62 -16.93 -6.93
C PRO A 9 -3.25 -16.29 -7.19
N ASN A 10 -2.51 -16.78 -8.19
CA ASN A 10 -1.20 -16.24 -8.55
C ASN A 10 -1.29 -14.81 -9.12
N LYS A 11 -2.31 -14.52 -9.94
CA LYS A 11 -2.50 -13.18 -10.51
C LYS A 11 -3.01 -12.20 -9.45
N LEU A 12 -3.95 -12.63 -8.60
CA LEU A 12 -4.44 -11.80 -7.47
C LEU A 12 -3.31 -11.42 -6.52
N GLU A 13 -2.42 -12.37 -6.18
CA GLU A 13 -1.25 -12.10 -5.35
C GLU A 13 -0.33 -11.07 -6.00
N ARG A 14 0.00 -11.27 -7.28
CA ARG A 14 0.85 -10.35 -8.03
C ARG A 14 0.25 -8.94 -8.11
N TYR A 15 -1.03 -8.81 -8.45
CA TYR A 15 -1.67 -7.50 -8.56
C TYR A 15 -1.84 -6.83 -7.21
N SER A 16 -2.17 -7.58 -6.16
CA SER A 16 -2.25 -7.04 -4.79
C SER A 16 -0.89 -6.51 -4.32
N PHE A 17 0.18 -7.23 -4.65
CA PHE A 17 1.55 -6.81 -4.33
C PHE A 17 1.96 -5.54 -5.10
N ILE A 18 1.82 -5.53 -6.42
CA ILE A 18 2.16 -4.36 -7.25
C ILE A 18 1.33 -3.13 -6.82
N TRP A 19 0.03 -3.31 -6.59
CA TRP A 19 -0.83 -2.24 -6.10
C TRP A 19 -0.31 -1.68 -4.77
N SER A 20 0.05 -2.56 -3.85
CA SER A 20 0.55 -2.16 -2.53
C SER A 20 1.91 -1.46 -2.59
N GLU A 21 2.80 -1.86 -3.50
CA GLU A 21 4.08 -1.17 -3.76
C GLU A 21 3.87 0.23 -4.35
N VAL A 22 3.08 0.34 -5.42
CA VAL A 22 2.78 1.63 -6.06
C VAL A 22 2.15 2.58 -5.04
N ARG A 23 1.20 2.08 -4.25
CA ARG A 23 0.57 2.82 -3.16
C ARG A 23 1.57 3.31 -2.12
N LEU A 24 2.58 2.52 -1.73
CA LEU A 24 3.61 2.99 -0.78
C LEU A 24 4.37 4.20 -1.34
N VAL A 25 4.69 4.19 -2.64
CA VAL A 25 5.35 5.32 -3.30
C VAL A 25 4.45 6.56 -3.29
N PHE A 26 3.17 6.41 -3.67
CA PHE A 26 2.21 7.53 -3.61
C PHE A 26 1.96 8.04 -2.18
N ALA A 27 1.91 7.14 -1.20
CA ALA A 27 1.76 7.51 0.20
C ALA A 27 3.00 8.28 0.71
N ALA A 28 4.20 7.87 0.32
CA ALA A 28 5.42 8.59 0.67
C ALA A 28 5.42 10.02 0.10
N MET A 29 5.02 10.18 -1.17
CA MET A 29 4.88 11.49 -1.80
C MET A 29 3.86 12.37 -1.05
N ALA A 30 2.71 11.80 -0.67
CA ALA A 30 1.70 12.52 0.10
C ALA A 30 2.24 12.97 1.48
N LEU A 31 3.02 12.12 2.16
CA LEU A 31 3.65 12.46 3.45
C LEU A 31 4.66 13.60 3.30
N PHE A 32 5.51 13.59 2.26
CA PHE A 32 6.45 14.69 2.00
C PHE A 32 5.74 16.02 1.70
N LEU A 33 4.54 15.97 1.16
CA LEU A 33 3.68 17.13 0.93
C LEU A 33 2.88 17.57 2.16
N GLY A 34 3.13 17.00 3.33
CA GLY A 34 2.46 17.35 4.58
C GLY A 34 1.18 16.55 4.85
N GLY A 35 1.05 15.36 4.27
CA GLY A 35 -0.12 14.48 4.46
C GLY A 35 -1.28 14.78 3.51
N TYR A 36 -1.09 15.64 2.52
CA TYR A 36 -2.12 15.95 1.52
C TYR A 36 -2.08 14.96 0.35
N PRO A 37 -3.23 14.45 -0.14
CA PRO A 37 -3.28 13.65 -1.34
C PRO A 37 -2.72 14.43 -2.54
N LEU A 38 -1.69 13.88 -3.19
CA LEU A 38 -0.95 14.53 -4.29
C LEU A 38 -1.88 15.11 -5.37
N ILE A 39 -2.93 14.36 -5.72
CA ILE A 39 -3.87 14.72 -6.79
C ILE A 39 -4.72 15.96 -6.45
N ILE A 40 -5.02 16.21 -5.16
CA ILE A 40 -5.76 17.39 -4.72
C ILE A 40 -4.90 18.65 -4.86
N LYS A 41 -3.58 18.53 -4.67
CA LYS A 41 -2.65 19.67 -4.83
C LYS A 41 -2.43 20.02 -6.30
N LEU A 42 -2.45 19.04 -7.21
CA LEU A 42 -2.20 19.23 -8.64
C LEU A 42 -3.43 19.74 -9.40
N PHE A 43 -4.64 19.40 -8.96
CA PHE A 43 -5.88 19.78 -9.64
C PHE A 43 -6.75 20.66 -8.72
N SER A 44 -6.62 21.98 -8.85
CA SER A 44 -7.32 22.94 -7.98
C SER A 44 -8.78 23.24 -8.38
N ASN A 45 -9.36 22.47 -9.31
CA ASN A 45 -10.71 22.72 -9.83
C ASN A 45 -11.79 22.14 -8.88
N PRO A 46 -12.71 22.97 -8.33
CA PRO A 46 -13.77 22.53 -7.42
C PRO A 46 -14.65 21.40 -7.95
N ALA A 47 -14.92 21.39 -9.25
CA ALA A 47 -15.74 20.36 -9.89
C ALA A 47 -15.05 18.98 -9.91
N PHE A 48 -13.71 18.96 -9.93
CA PHE A 48 -12.93 17.72 -9.93
C PHE A 48 -12.80 17.10 -8.54
N TYR A 49 -12.93 17.86 -7.45
CA TYR A 49 -12.71 17.34 -6.10
C TYR A 49 -13.66 16.22 -5.71
N ARG A 50 -14.94 16.28 -6.12
CA ARG A 50 -15.90 15.19 -5.83
C ARG A 50 -15.51 13.89 -6.53
N THR A 51 -15.22 13.96 -7.83
CA THR A 51 -14.84 12.79 -8.62
C THR A 51 -13.52 12.19 -8.13
N VAL A 52 -12.51 13.03 -7.91
CA VAL A 52 -11.21 12.63 -7.36
C VAL A 52 -11.35 12.01 -5.97
N GLY A 53 -12.23 12.56 -5.13
CA GLY A 53 -12.54 12.01 -3.81
C GLY A 53 -13.09 10.58 -3.88
N VAL A 54 -14.00 10.29 -4.81
CA VAL A 54 -14.54 8.93 -5.01
C VAL A 54 -13.43 7.96 -5.43
N PHE A 55 -12.60 8.31 -6.42
CA PHE A 55 -11.49 7.45 -6.84
C PHE A 55 -10.45 7.24 -5.74
N LEU A 56 -10.19 8.27 -4.93
CA LEU A 56 -9.29 8.17 -3.80
C LEU A 56 -9.82 7.22 -2.72
N THR A 57 -11.11 7.33 -2.38
CA THR A 57 -11.78 6.43 -1.44
C THR A 57 -11.76 4.98 -1.94
N LEU A 58 -12.06 4.76 -3.23
CA LEU A 58 -11.94 3.43 -3.83
C LEU A 58 -10.50 2.90 -3.77
N SER A 59 -9.51 3.75 -4.03
CA SER A 59 -8.10 3.38 -3.96
C SER A 59 -7.69 2.98 -2.55
N TRP A 60 -8.18 3.69 -1.53
CA TRP A 60 -7.95 3.33 -0.12
C TRP A 60 -8.61 2.02 0.26
N LEU A 61 -9.85 1.78 -0.18
CA LEU A 61 -10.55 0.52 0.04
C LEU A 61 -9.81 -0.66 -0.60
N ILE A 62 -9.44 -0.55 -1.88
CA ILE A 62 -8.68 -1.57 -2.61
C ILE A 62 -7.33 -1.82 -1.92
N SER A 63 -6.67 -0.78 -1.40
CA SER A 63 -5.43 -0.92 -0.65
C SER A 63 -5.60 -1.73 0.64
N GLY A 64 -6.69 -1.52 1.37
CA GLY A 64 -7.04 -2.31 2.54
C GLY A 64 -7.28 -3.78 2.18
N LEU A 65 -8.11 -4.04 1.18
CA LEU A 65 -8.43 -5.39 0.71
C LEU A 65 -7.19 -6.14 0.20
N ALA A 66 -6.34 -5.49 -0.60
CA ALA A 66 -5.09 -6.05 -1.08
C ALA A 66 -4.15 -6.41 0.08
N SER A 67 -4.09 -5.57 1.12
CA SER A 67 -3.26 -5.82 2.30
C SER A 67 -3.78 -7.00 3.13
N VAL A 68 -5.10 -7.08 3.33
CA VAL A 68 -5.73 -8.23 4.02
C VAL A 68 -5.49 -9.52 3.23
N TYR A 69 -5.63 -9.48 1.91
CA TYR A 69 -5.38 -10.63 1.05
C TYR A 69 -3.92 -11.09 1.12
N LEU A 70 -2.96 -10.17 1.02
CA LEU A 70 -1.54 -10.50 1.14
C LEU A 70 -1.20 -11.05 2.54
N LEU A 71 -1.79 -10.49 3.61
CA LEU A 71 -1.61 -11.00 4.97
C LEU A 71 -2.17 -12.42 5.13
N TYR A 72 -3.34 -12.69 4.54
CA TYR A 72 -3.94 -14.02 4.49
C TYR A 72 -3.03 -15.02 3.76
N ARG A 73 -2.52 -14.64 2.58
CA ARG A 73 -1.60 -15.47 1.78
C ARG A 73 -0.29 -15.73 2.51
N TRP A 74 0.29 -14.72 3.14
CA TRP A 74 1.48 -14.86 3.99
C TRP A 74 1.27 -15.91 5.09
N ASN A 75 0.13 -15.86 5.79
CA ASN A 75 -0.18 -16.85 6.82
C ASN A 75 -0.35 -18.26 6.23
N LYS A 76 -0.99 -18.40 5.07
CA LYS A 76 -1.15 -19.69 4.37
C LYS A 76 0.16 -20.27 3.84
N SER A 77 1.13 -19.43 3.49
CA SER A 77 2.45 -19.84 2.97
C SER A 77 3.49 -20.08 4.07
N GLY A 78 3.05 -20.37 5.30
CA GLY A 78 3.95 -20.66 6.42
C GLY A 78 4.74 -19.44 6.91
N ARG A 79 4.17 -18.23 6.73
CA ARG A 79 4.74 -16.94 7.17
C ARG A 79 6.07 -16.57 6.51
N LYS A 80 6.33 -17.13 5.33
CA LYS A 80 7.48 -16.80 4.51
C LYS A 80 7.14 -15.68 3.56
N VAL A 81 8.11 -14.82 3.26
CA VAL A 81 8.06 -13.84 2.16
C VAL A 81 9.26 -14.13 1.28
N PHE A 82 9.05 -14.19 -0.03
CA PHE A 82 10.10 -14.56 -0.99
C PHE A 82 10.78 -15.90 -0.66
N SER A 83 9.96 -16.90 -0.30
CA SER A 83 10.38 -18.25 0.09
C SER A 83 11.27 -18.36 1.35
N GLY A 84 11.46 -17.27 2.10
CA GLY A 84 12.28 -17.23 3.30
C GLY A 84 11.66 -16.46 4.47
N ASN A 85 12.38 -16.41 5.60
CA ASN A 85 11.99 -15.68 6.81
C ASN A 85 13.01 -14.57 7.13
N ASP A 86 13.54 -13.92 6.10
CA ASP A 86 14.48 -12.81 6.31
C ASP A 86 13.78 -11.67 7.06
N LYS A 87 14.43 -11.18 8.12
CA LYS A 87 13.84 -10.15 9.01
C LYS A 87 13.58 -8.83 8.28
N LYS A 88 14.41 -8.48 7.28
CA LYS A 88 14.23 -7.25 6.49
C LYS A 88 13.07 -7.42 5.52
N ASP A 89 12.96 -8.57 4.87
CA ASP A 89 11.83 -8.91 3.98
C ASP A 89 10.50 -8.84 4.76
N LEU A 90 10.45 -9.45 5.95
CA LEU A 90 9.28 -9.40 6.83
C LEU A 90 8.98 -7.98 7.32
N GLY A 91 9.99 -7.23 7.77
CA GLY A 91 9.81 -5.86 8.23
C GLY A 91 9.22 -4.96 7.14
N ALA A 92 9.80 -4.99 5.93
CA ALA A 92 9.30 -4.23 4.79
C ALA A 92 7.87 -4.68 4.38
N PHE A 93 7.61 -5.99 4.41
CA PHE A 93 6.27 -6.53 4.18
C PHE A 93 5.26 -6.00 5.20
N PHE A 94 5.58 -5.99 6.49
CA PHE A 94 4.69 -5.44 7.51
C PHE A 94 4.43 -3.95 7.36
N VAL A 95 5.45 -3.15 7.00
CA VAL A 95 5.26 -1.73 6.66
C VAL A 95 4.23 -1.58 5.55
N MET A 96 4.32 -2.39 4.49
CA MET A 96 3.37 -2.40 3.39
C MET A 96 1.94 -2.76 3.86
N ILE A 97 1.80 -3.83 4.64
CA ILE A 97 0.50 -4.35 5.10
C ILE A 97 -0.18 -3.39 6.08
N VAL A 98 0.52 -2.98 7.14
CA VAL A 98 -0.06 -2.09 8.17
C VAL A 98 -0.49 -0.77 7.56
N SER A 99 0.34 -0.21 6.68
CA SER A 99 0.02 1.03 5.97
C SER A 99 -1.23 0.89 5.09
N GLY A 100 -1.41 -0.23 4.39
CA GLY A 100 -2.58 -0.44 3.54
C GLY A 100 -3.86 -0.74 4.32
N ILE A 101 -3.76 -1.53 5.40
CA ILE A 101 -4.87 -1.73 6.34
C ILE A 101 -5.31 -0.40 6.94
N ASN A 102 -4.37 0.44 7.39
CA ASN A 102 -4.69 1.76 7.92
C ASN A 102 -5.52 2.60 6.93
N LEU A 103 -5.17 2.58 5.62
CA LEU A 103 -5.95 3.26 4.58
C LEU A 103 -7.36 2.68 4.42
N GLY A 104 -7.52 1.35 4.46
CA GLY A 104 -8.84 0.71 4.43
C GLY A 104 -9.70 1.13 5.63
N LEU A 105 -9.10 1.26 6.82
CA LEU A 105 -9.79 1.73 8.02
C LEU A 105 -10.22 3.19 7.90
N VAL A 106 -9.46 4.05 7.22
CA VAL A 106 -9.85 5.45 6.96
C VAL A 106 -11.20 5.53 6.24
N VAL A 107 -11.44 4.63 5.29
CA VAL A 107 -12.71 4.57 4.56
C VAL A 107 -13.89 4.22 5.48
N VAL A 108 -13.66 3.32 6.45
CA VAL A 108 -14.71 2.85 7.37
C VAL A 108 -14.99 3.86 8.48
N PHE A 109 -13.95 4.46 9.07
CA PHE A 109 -14.06 5.32 10.24
C PHE A 109 -14.08 6.82 9.90
N GLY A 110 -13.86 7.19 8.63
CA GLY A 110 -13.79 8.59 8.19
C GLY A 110 -12.57 9.35 8.72
N GLN A 111 -11.68 8.70 9.47
CA GLN A 111 -10.51 9.30 10.09
C GLN A 111 -9.24 8.50 9.77
N ASN A 112 -8.17 9.21 9.41
CA ASN A 112 -6.86 8.61 9.25
C ASN A 112 -6.13 8.59 10.60
N ILE A 113 -6.25 7.48 11.32
CA ILE A 113 -5.68 7.27 12.67
C ILE A 113 -4.16 7.56 12.67
N GLY A 114 -3.45 7.18 11.61
CA GLY A 114 -2.02 7.45 11.49
C GLY A 114 -1.67 8.93 11.33
N MET A 115 -2.52 9.72 10.67
CA MET A 115 -2.29 11.17 10.53
C MET A 115 -2.81 11.98 11.71
N SER A 116 -3.80 11.50 12.47
CA SER A 116 -4.30 12.22 13.64
C SER A 116 -3.35 12.17 14.84
N ILE A 117 -2.50 11.14 14.95
CA ILE A 117 -1.60 10.94 16.09
C ILE A 117 -0.24 11.64 15.89
N LEU A 118 0.20 11.86 14.65
CA LEU A 118 1.60 12.23 14.34
C LEU A 118 1.72 13.43 13.40
N SER A 119 0.95 14.50 13.61
CA SER A 119 0.99 15.77 12.84
C SER A 119 2.31 16.56 12.91
N ASN A 120 3.46 15.88 13.05
CA ASN A 120 4.79 16.43 13.01
C ASN A 120 5.43 16.15 11.64
N ARG A 121 5.80 17.22 10.93
CA ARG A 121 6.42 17.16 9.59
C ARG A 121 7.68 16.28 9.55
N LEU A 122 8.47 16.25 10.63
CA LEU A 122 9.66 15.41 10.73
C LEU A 122 9.28 13.93 10.71
N VAL A 123 8.21 13.55 11.42
CA VAL A 123 7.69 12.18 11.43
C VAL A 123 7.19 11.78 10.04
N PHE A 124 6.49 12.68 9.32
CA PHE A 124 6.06 12.41 7.95
C PHE A 124 7.23 12.14 7.01
N VAL A 125 8.34 12.90 7.13
CA VAL A 125 9.54 12.66 6.32
C VAL A 125 10.15 11.29 6.65
N ILE A 126 10.29 10.94 7.93
CA ILE A 126 10.83 9.64 8.34
C ILE A 126 9.97 8.49 7.81
N VAL A 127 8.65 8.57 8.00
CA VAL A 127 7.71 7.53 7.54
C VAL A 127 7.70 7.45 6.00
N GLY A 128 7.77 8.59 5.31
CA GLY A 128 7.87 8.64 3.86
C GLY A 128 9.13 7.95 3.33
N LEU A 129 10.28 8.19 3.95
CA LEU A 129 11.54 7.48 3.62
C LEU A 129 11.43 5.98 3.90
N LEU A 130 10.80 5.59 5.02
CA LEU A 130 10.58 4.19 5.36
C LEU A 130 9.70 3.47 4.32
N TYR A 131 8.66 4.14 3.82
CA TYR A 131 7.80 3.62 2.76
C TYR A 131 8.56 3.41 1.45
N LEU A 132 9.37 4.40 1.03
CA LEU A 132 10.20 4.27 -0.17
C LEU A 132 11.25 3.16 -0.03
N ALA A 133 11.92 3.08 1.12
CA ALA A 133 12.91 2.04 1.40
C ALA A 133 12.27 0.65 1.36
N SER A 134 11.07 0.51 1.95
CA SER A 134 10.32 -0.74 1.96
C SER A 134 9.85 -1.13 0.55
N ALA A 135 9.28 -0.20 -0.21
CA ALA A 135 8.87 -0.44 -1.60
C ALA A 135 10.06 -0.83 -2.49
N TYR A 136 11.20 -0.13 -2.38
CA TYR A 136 12.40 -0.46 -3.13
C TYR A 136 12.95 -1.84 -2.79
N HIS A 137 13.04 -2.16 -1.49
CA HIS A 137 13.54 -3.44 -1.01
C HIS A 137 12.65 -4.60 -1.47
N LEU A 138 11.33 -4.47 -1.28
CA LEU A 138 10.35 -5.47 -1.72
C LEU A 138 10.41 -5.68 -3.23
N TYR A 139 10.50 -4.61 -4.03
CA TYR A 139 10.56 -4.71 -5.49
C TYR A 139 11.81 -5.45 -5.97
N LYS A 140 12.96 -5.12 -5.38
CA LYS A 140 14.24 -5.78 -5.67
C LYS A 140 14.17 -7.27 -5.35
N ARG A 141 13.63 -7.62 -4.19
CA ARG A 141 13.50 -9.02 -3.75
C ARG A 141 12.47 -9.78 -4.57
N TRP A 142 11.36 -9.15 -4.95
CA TRP A 142 10.33 -9.72 -5.81
C TRP A 142 10.89 -10.05 -7.20
N LYS A 143 11.67 -9.15 -7.81
CA LYS A 143 12.38 -9.43 -9.07
C LYS A 143 13.38 -10.58 -8.94
N ALA A 144 14.12 -10.65 -7.84
CA ALA A 144 15.09 -11.72 -7.61
C ALA A 144 14.44 -13.09 -7.41
N ASN A 145 13.17 -13.15 -7.00
CA ASN A 145 12.44 -14.39 -6.74
C ASN A 145 11.41 -14.72 -7.82
N SER A 146 11.77 -14.45 -9.09
CA SER A 146 10.93 -14.75 -10.26
C SER A 146 9.51 -14.20 -10.17
N GLN A 147 9.35 -13.03 -9.52
CA GLN A 147 8.07 -12.37 -9.31
C GLN A 147 7.06 -13.16 -8.46
N LYS A 148 7.53 -14.06 -7.59
CA LYS A 148 6.70 -14.72 -6.57
C LYS A 148 6.82 -13.99 -5.25
N VAL A 149 5.70 -13.77 -4.56
CA VAL A 149 5.68 -13.08 -3.26
C VAL A 149 5.76 -14.10 -2.14
N PHE A 150 5.07 -15.22 -2.28
CA PHE A 150 5.07 -16.32 -1.30
C PHE A 150 5.58 -17.64 -1.89
#